data_AF-A0AAJ8DKD5-F1
#
_entry.id   AF-A0AAJ8DKD5-F1
#
_cell.length_a   1.000
_cell.length_b   1.000
_cell.length_c   1.000
_cell.angle_alpha   90.00
_cell.angle_beta   90.00
_cell.angle_gamma   90.00
#
_symmetry.space_group_name_H-M   'P 1'
#
loop_
_entity.id
_entity.type
_entity.pdbx_description
1 polymer ?
#
loop_
_entity_poly.entity_id
_entity_poly.type
_entity_poly.pdbx_seq_one_letter_code
_entity_poly.pdbx_strand_id
1 'polypeptide(L)'
;MQAVCDKKLGGASMTEMDIFYKGRLEETRCALKQTQEEFKSFKDRVAQGLGLSIKTGDTESMNNPVSKMKLKQMYDNLRITKWPKMRGNLNSNKMNEEFARALIQKMFEDSKKQMEKNKKLIMEMCGLDENSKGPTPQRVTQYTQLTIQNLQLALFYSRKEDVQTPFPEYKGENPQDVMVTFRHLAAECYWLGCLMALNNPPLEPCRKCDDELNPSEIFPRHIESACEMEPMEQ
;
A
#
# COMPACT_ATOMS: atom_id res chain seq x y z
N MET A 1 -11.66 43.02 -70.50
CA MET A 1 -10.39 42.24 -70.48
C MET A 1 -10.38 41.46 -69.16
N GLN A 2 -11.07 40.32 -69.07
CA GLN A 2 -10.68 38.97 -69.52
C GLN A 2 -9.41 38.45 -68.82
N ALA A 3 -9.59 37.46 -67.93
CA ALA A 3 -8.70 36.35 -67.52
C ALA A 3 -9.14 35.92 -66.09
N VAL A 4 -10.08 34.98 -65.91
CA VAL A 4 -9.93 33.52 -66.07
C VAL A 4 -8.53 33.07 -65.63
N CYS A 5 -8.40 32.70 -64.36
CA CYS A 5 -7.48 31.66 -63.93
C CYS A 5 -8.32 30.56 -63.29
N ASP A 6 -8.44 29.47 -64.03
CA ASP A 6 -9.12 28.24 -63.70
C ASP A 6 -8.69 27.70 -62.33
N LYS A 7 -9.62 27.71 -61.37
CA LYS A 7 -9.55 26.73 -60.29
C LYS A 7 -10.10 25.42 -60.83
N LYS A 8 -9.18 24.57 -61.31
CA LYS A 8 -9.39 23.12 -61.49
C LYS A 8 -10.02 22.56 -60.21
N LEU A 9 -11.34 22.33 -60.25
CA LEU A 9 -12.00 21.32 -59.45
C LEU A 9 -11.50 19.96 -59.95
N GLY A 10 -10.34 19.55 -59.45
CA GLY A 10 -9.80 18.21 -59.66
C GLY A 10 -10.47 17.26 -58.67
N GLY A 11 -11.54 16.59 -59.11
CA GLY A 11 -12.16 15.52 -58.36
C GLY A 11 -11.16 14.39 -58.14
N ALA A 12 -10.90 14.06 -56.87
CA ALA A 12 -10.41 12.74 -56.54
C ALA A 12 -11.44 11.74 -57.06
N SER A 13 -11.00 10.75 -57.85
CA SER A 13 -11.88 9.71 -58.35
C SER A 13 -12.55 9.01 -57.16
N MET A 14 -13.84 8.69 -57.24
CA MET A 14 -14.56 7.94 -56.18
C MET A 14 -13.80 6.67 -55.78
N THR A 15 -13.05 6.09 -56.72
CA THR A 15 -12.14 4.96 -56.52
C THR A 15 -10.94 5.29 -55.62
N GLU A 16 -10.32 6.46 -55.74
CA GLU A 16 -9.20 6.89 -54.88
C GLU A 16 -9.66 7.10 -53.43
N MET A 17 -10.85 7.66 -53.26
CA MET A 17 -11.47 7.84 -51.94
C MET A 17 -11.81 6.48 -51.30
N ASP A 18 -12.36 5.54 -52.06
CA ASP A 18 -12.65 4.18 -51.59
C ASP A 18 -11.37 3.41 -51.21
N ILE A 19 -10.30 3.53 -52.02
CA ILE A 19 -8.99 2.94 -51.70
C ILE A 19 -8.43 3.54 -50.40
N PHE A 20 -8.52 4.87 -50.23
CA PHE A 20 -8.02 5.55 -49.03
C PHE A 20 -8.73 5.06 -47.75
N TYR A 21 -10.06 5.00 -47.76
CA TYR A 21 -10.83 4.55 -46.59
C TYR A 21 -10.65 3.06 -46.30
N LYS A 22 -10.57 2.21 -47.34
CA LYS A 22 -10.25 0.79 -47.18
C LYS A 22 -8.85 0.59 -46.59
N GLY A 23 -7.86 1.35 -47.05
CA GLY A 23 -6.51 1.33 -46.49
C GLY A 23 -6.50 1.66 -45.01
N ARG A 24 -7.13 2.77 -44.62
CA ARG A 24 -7.23 3.17 -43.20
C ARG A 24 -7.99 2.16 -42.33
N LEU A 25 -9.04 1.54 -42.86
CA LEU A 25 -9.78 0.49 -42.16
C LEU A 25 -8.89 -0.73 -41.89
N GLU A 26 -8.10 -1.13 -42.88
CA GLU A 26 -7.22 -2.29 -42.74
C GLU A 26 -6.03 -2.00 -41.81
N GLU A 27 -5.44 -0.81 -41.88
CA GLU A 27 -4.43 -0.35 -40.91
C GLU A 27 -4.97 -0.41 -39.46
N THR A 28 -6.19 0.08 -39.25
CA THR A 28 -6.82 0.08 -37.92
C THR A 28 -7.09 -1.34 -37.43
N ARG A 29 -7.51 -2.26 -38.33
CA ARG A 29 -7.70 -3.68 -38.01
C ARG A 29 -6.39 -4.37 -37.66
N CYS A 30 -5.33 -4.10 -38.42
CA CYS A 30 -3.99 -4.64 -38.14
C CYS A 30 -3.46 -4.16 -36.79
N ALA A 31 -3.57 -2.86 -36.50
CA ALA A 31 -3.16 -2.30 -35.22
C ALA A 31 -3.97 -2.91 -34.05
N LEU A 32 -5.29 -3.06 -34.22
CA LEU A 32 -6.13 -3.70 -33.20
C LEU A 32 -5.73 -5.16 -32.96
N LYS A 33 -5.48 -5.93 -34.02
CA LYS A 33 -5.06 -7.33 -33.91
C LYS A 33 -3.71 -7.45 -33.20
N GLN A 34 -2.75 -6.59 -33.53
CA GLN A 34 -1.46 -6.55 -32.88
C GLN A 34 -1.60 -6.26 -31.38
N THR A 35 -2.36 -5.22 -31.00
CA THR A 35 -2.58 -4.90 -29.57
C THR A 35 -3.27 -6.04 -28.82
N GLN A 36 -4.18 -6.77 -29.46
CA GLN A 36 -4.85 -7.92 -28.87
C GLN A 36 -3.88 -9.10 -28.65
N GLU A 37 -2.97 -9.35 -29.59
CA GLU A 37 -1.92 -10.37 -29.48
C GLU A 37 -0.90 -10.00 -28.39
N GLU A 38 -0.48 -8.74 -28.32
CA GLU A 38 0.37 -8.21 -27.25
C GLU A 38 -0.29 -8.35 -25.88
N PHE A 39 -1.57 -8.01 -25.76
CA PHE A 39 -2.32 -8.16 -24.52
C PHE A 39 -2.48 -9.64 -24.13
N LYS A 40 -2.67 -10.53 -25.10
CA LYS A 40 -2.72 -11.97 -24.85
C LYS A 40 -1.37 -12.48 -24.36
N SER A 41 -0.27 -12.12 -25.01
CA SER A 41 1.09 -12.46 -24.59
C SER A 41 1.40 -11.93 -23.19
N PHE A 42 0.97 -10.71 -22.87
CA PHE A 42 1.09 -10.15 -21.53
C PHE A 42 0.34 -10.98 -20.49
N LYS A 43 -0.92 -11.35 -20.76
CA LYS A 43 -1.69 -12.24 -19.86
C LYS A 43 -1.02 -13.59 -19.66
N ASP A 44 -0.49 -14.20 -20.72
CA ASP A 44 0.19 -15.49 -20.64
C ASP A 44 1.48 -15.39 -19.81
N ARG A 45 2.27 -14.33 -20.00
CA ARG A 45 3.45 -14.03 -19.18
C ARG A 45 3.11 -13.77 -17.72
N VAL A 46 2.04 -13.03 -17.45
CA VAL A 46 1.56 -12.75 -16.09
C VAL A 46 1.06 -14.03 -15.43
N ALA A 47 0.30 -14.86 -16.15
CA ALA A 47 -0.16 -16.16 -15.65
C ALA A 47 1.01 -17.11 -15.33
N GLN A 48 2.07 -17.11 -16.15
CA GLN A 48 3.29 -17.88 -15.86
C GLN A 48 4.06 -17.33 -14.65
N GLY A 49 4.21 -16.00 -14.54
CA GLY A 49 4.85 -15.35 -13.38
C GLY A 49 4.08 -15.58 -12.07
N LEU A 50 2.75 -15.49 -12.12
CA LEU A 50 1.87 -15.83 -11.00
C LEU A 50 1.91 -17.33 -10.69
N GLY A 51 1.96 -18.20 -11.69
CA GLY A 51 2.04 -19.66 -11.50
C GLY A 51 3.31 -20.12 -10.79
N LEU A 52 4.42 -19.41 -10.95
CA LEU A 52 5.65 -19.63 -10.18
C LEU A 52 5.54 -19.10 -8.75
N SER A 53 4.92 -17.93 -8.55
CA SER A 53 4.75 -17.32 -7.23
C SER A 53 3.67 -18.01 -6.35
N ILE A 54 2.66 -18.66 -6.96
CA ILE A 54 1.67 -19.51 -6.27
C ILE A 54 2.32 -20.79 -5.73
N LYS A 55 3.31 -21.36 -6.43
CA LYS A 55 4.05 -22.55 -5.96
C LYS A 55 4.92 -22.26 -4.74
N THR A 56 5.31 -20.99 -4.53
CA THR A 56 6.11 -20.54 -3.38
C THR A 56 5.24 -20.06 -2.21
N GLY A 57 3.90 -20.02 -2.35
CA GLY A 57 2.99 -19.54 -1.31
C GLY A 57 3.10 -18.04 -1.00
N ASP A 58 3.88 -17.28 -1.77
CA ASP A 58 4.23 -15.87 -1.54
C ASP A 58 3.41 -14.91 -2.42
N THR A 59 2.29 -15.40 -2.96
CA THR A 59 1.39 -14.60 -3.83
C THR A 59 0.46 -13.77 -2.96
N GLU A 60 0.91 -12.58 -2.58
CA GLU A 60 0.00 -11.54 -2.13
C GLU A 60 -0.99 -11.18 -3.24
N SER A 61 -2.29 -11.21 -2.92
CA SER A 61 -3.32 -10.69 -3.83
C SER A 61 -3.06 -9.21 -4.09
N MET A 62 -2.79 -8.84 -5.33
CA MET A 62 -2.62 -7.44 -5.77
C MET A 62 -3.86 -6.57 -5.47
N ASN A 63 -5.01 -7.19 -5.30
CA ASN A 63 -6.28 -6.51 -5.02
C ASN A 63 -6.54 -6.33 -3.52
N ASN A 64 -5.71 -6.91 -2.64
CA ASN A 64 -5.82 -6.71 -1.21
C ASN A 64 -5.21 -5.35 -0.82
N PRO A 65 -6.00 -4.36 -0.38
CA PRO A 65 -5.48 -3.04 -0.01
C PRO A 65 -4.57 -3.07 1.23
N VAL A 66 -4.54 -4.18 1.96
CA VAL A 66 -3.72 -4.40 3.16
C VAL A 66 -2.78 -5.60 2.99
N SER A 67 -2.32 -5.86 1.75
CA SER A 67 -1.26 -6.83 1.48
C SER A 67 0.07 -6.41 2.15
N LYS A 68 0.99 -7.33 2.47
CA LYS A 68 2.29 -6.97 3.10
C LYS A 68 3.08 -5.96 2.25
N MET A 69 3.11 -6.10 0.92
CA MET A 69 3.64 -5.10 0.00
C MET A 69 2.93 -3.75 0.13
N LYS A 70 1.59 -3.72 0.18
CA LYS A 70 0.84 -2.47 0.30
C LYS A 70 1.06 -1.78 1.64
N LEU A 71 1.16 -2.54 2.73
CA LEU A 71 1.48 -2.02 4.06
C LEU A 71 2.90 -1.45 4.13
N LYS A 72 3.88 -2.11 3.49
CA LYS A 72 5.24 -1.56 3.32
C LYS A 72 5.21 -0.22 2.57
N GLN A 73 4.48 -0.14 1.45
CA GLN A 73 4.30 1.12 0.71
C GLN A 73 3.64 2.21 1.56
N MET A 74 2.63 1.88 2.37
CA MET A 74 1.97 2.85 3.26
C MET A 74 2.93 3.38 4.32
N TYR A 75 3.77 2.51 4.89
CA TYR A 75 4.79 2.89 5.86
C TYR A 75 5.86 3.77 5.24
N ASP A 76 6.38 3.41 4.07
CA ASP A 76 7.36 4.25 3.36
C ASP A 76 6.75 5.60 2.96
N ASN A 77 5.49 5.64 2.54
CA ASN A 77 4.78 6.90 2.30
C ASN A 77 4.68 7.74 3.59
N LEU A 78 4.37 7.13 4.73
CA LEU A 78 4.35 7.83 6.02
C LEU A 78 5.73 8.38 6.38
N ARG A 79 6.78 7.56 6.26
CA ARG A 79 8.16 7.87 6.65
C ARG A 79 8.85 8.87 5.72
N ILE A 80 8.77 8.67 4.41
CA ILE A 80 9.55 9.41 3.40
C ILE A 80 8.76 10.62 2.88
N THR A 81 7.43 10.52 2.80
CA THR A 81 6.61 11.56 2.16
C THR A 81 5.84 12.40 3.15
N LYS A 82 5.09 11.79 4.08
CA LYS A 82 4.25 12.53 5.03
C LYS A 82 5.07 13.15 6.16
N TRP A 83 5.97 12.39 6.77
CA TRP A 83 6.74 12.85 7.93
C TRP A 83 7.62 14.07 7.64
N PRO A 84 8.41 14.15 6.55
CA PRO A 84 9.23 15.35 6.30
C PRO A 84 8.38 16.61 6.12
N LYS A 85 7.17 16.48 5.54
CA LYS A 85 6.21 17.60 5.44
C LYS A 85 5.69 18.02 6.82
N MET A 86 5.37 17.06 7.70
CA MET A 86 5.00 17.36 9.09
C MET A 86 6.16 17.99 9.86
N ARG A 87 7.37 17.44 9.70
CA ARG A 87 8.60 17.92 10.37
C ARG A 87 8.97 19.32 9.94
N GLY A 88 8.79 19.68 8.67
CA GLY A 88 9.00 21.05 8.20
C GLY A 88 8.16 22.09 8.97
N ASN A 89 7.02 21.67 9.51
CA ASN A 89 6.13 22.52 10.32
C ASN A 89 6.48 22.52 11.82
N LEU A 90 7.20 21.49 12.27
CA LEU A 90 7.76 21.41 13.62
C LEU A 90 9.09 22.15 13.59
N ASN A 91 9.12 23.45 13.92
CA ASN A 91 10.36 24.22 14.13
C ASN A 91 11.42 23.31 14.75
N SER A 92 12.62 23.21 14.16
CA SER A 92 13.68 22.22 14.44
C SER A 92 14.22 22.29 15.88
N ASN A 93 13.36 21.99 16.84
CA ASN A 93 13.63 21.93 18.26
C ASN A 93 13.83 20.46 18.62
N LYS A 94 14.99 20.15 19.18
CA LYS A 94 15.39 18.82 19.62
C LYS A 94 14.32 18.13 20.50
N MET A 95 13.64 18.90 21.35
CA MET A 95 12.57 18.39 22.23
C MET A 95 11.36 17.85 21.43
N ASN A 96 11.00 18.52 20.33
CA ASN A 96 9.90 18.07 19.47
C ASN A 96 10.25 16.78 18.73
N GLU A 97 11.51 16.61 18.33
CA GLU A 97 11.98 15.41 17.62
C GLU A 97 12.07 14.20 18.54
N GLU A 98 12.56 14.37 19.78
CA GLU A 98 12.56 13.33 20.80
C GLU A 98 11.14 12.91 21.17
N PHE A 99 10.23 13.88 21.34
CA PHE A 99 8.82 13.61 21.57
C PHE A 99 8.17 12.87 20.40
N ALA A 100 8.42 13.31 19.16
CA ALA A 100 7.92 12.65 17.95
C ALA A 100 8.37 11.19 17.88
N ARG A 101 9.65 10.92 18.13
CA ARG A 101 10.23 9.56 18.14
C ARG A 101 9.53 8.69 19.18
N ALA A 102 9.44 9.17 20.43
CA ALA A 102 8.78 8.43 21.50
C ALA A 102 7.30 8.17 21.19
N LEU A 103 6.60 9.15 20.60
CA LEU A 103 5.21 9.03 20.21
C LEU A 103 5.01 7.96 19.12
N ILE A 104 5.84 7.97 18.06
CA ILE A 104 5.78 6.98 16.99
C ILE A 104 5.99 5.57 17.55
N GLN A 105 7.07 5.38 18.32
CA GLN A 105 7.39 4.09 18.94
C GLN A 105 6.24 3.60 19.82
N LYS A 106 5.68 4.47 20.65
CA LYS A 106 4.55 4.15 21.52
C LYS A 106 3.31 3.73 20.72
N MET A 107 2.96 4.44 19.66
CA MET A 107 1.75 4.12 18.88
C MET A 107 1.86 2.80 18.12
N PHE A 108 3.03 2.47 17.56
CA PHE A 108 3.26 1.16 16.95
C PHE A 108 3.22 0.03 17.99
N GLU A 109 3.78 0.25 19.18
CA GLU A 109 3.75 -0.74 20.27
C GLU A 109 2.33 -0.94 20.83
N ASP A 110 1.59 0.14 21.09
CA ASP A 110 0.24 0.10 21.64
C ASP A 110 -0.73 -0.56 20.65
N SER A 111 -0.62 -0.23 19.36
CA SER A 111 -1.45 -0.85 18.31
C SER A 111 -1.14 -2.34 18.12
N LYS A 112 0.15 -2.73 18.15
CA LYS A 112 0.58 -4.14 18.17
C LYS A 112 -0.05 -4.89 19.33
N LYS A 113 0.17 -4.42 20.57
CA LYS A 113 -0.40 -5.04 21.78
C LYS A 113 -1.92 -5.18 21.70
N GLN A 114 -2.60 -4.16 21.19
CA GLN A 114 -4.05 -4.20 21.06
C GLN A 114 -4.50 -5.24 20.03
N MET A 115 -3.84 -5.34 18.88
CA MET A 115 -4.21 -6.31 17.85
C MET A 115 -3.81 -7.74 18.23
N GLU A 116 -2.73 -7.95 18.97
CA GLU A 116 -2.39 -9.26 19.56
C GLU A 116 -3.48 -9.73 20.53
N LYS A 117 -3.96 -8.84 21.41
CA LYS A 117 -5.11 -9.15 22.28
C LYS A 117 -6.35 -9.49 21.47
N ASN A 118 -6.68 -8.71 20.44
CA ASN A 118 -7.83 -8.99 19.58
C ASN A 118 -7.69 -10.34 18.85
N LYS A 119 -6.51 -10.65 18.31
CA LYS A 119 -6.21 -11.96 17.70
C LYS A 119 -6.43 -13.09 18.70
N LYS A 120 -5.91 -12.94 19.92
CA LYS A 120 -6.07 -13.93 20.99
C LYS A 120 -7.55 -14.16 21.32
N LEU A 121 -8.34 -13.09 21.46
CA LEU A 121 -9.78 -13.20 21.69
C LEU A 121 -10.52 -13.91 20.55
N ILE A 122 -10.16 -13.63 19.29
CA ILE A 122 -10.74 -14.33 18.13
C ILE A 122 -10.38 -15.82 18.16
N MET A 123 -9.12 -16.14 18.46
CA MET A 123 -8.66 -17.53 18.58
C MET A 123 -9.40 -18.27 19.71
N GLU A 124 -9.50 -17.66 20.90
CA GLU A 124 -10.24 -18.19 22.04
C GLU A 124 -11.73 -18.42 21.73
N MET A 125 -12.39 -17.46 21.08
CA MET A 125 -13.80 -17.59 20.65
C MET A 125 -13.99 -18.76 19.66
N CYS A 126 -12.98 -19.07 18.86
CA CYS A 126 -12.97 -20.19 17.93
C CYS A 126 -12.52 -21.52 18.57
N GLY A 127 -12.24 -21.55 19.88
CA GLY A 127 -11.76 -22.74 20.58
C GLY A 127 -10.30 -23.11 20.26
N LEU A 128 -9.50 -22.13 19.79
CA LEU A 128 -8.08 -22.28 19.48
C LEU A 128 -7.21 -21.78 20.63
N ASP A 129 -7.42 -22.34 21.83
CA ASP A 129 -6.53 -22.04 22.95
C ASP A 129 -5.23 -22.86 22.86
N GLU A 130 -4.16 -22.31 23.44
CA GLU A 130 -2.85 -22.99 23.53
C GLU A 130 -2.87 -24.21 24.48
N ASN A 131 -3.93 -24.38 25.27
CA ASN A 131 -4.09 -25.45 26.25
C ASN A 131 -4.86 -26.67 25.69
N SER A 132 -5.36 -26.58 24.46
CA SER A 132 -6.22 -27.58 23.85
C SER A 132 -5.37 -28.75 23.39
N LYS A 133 -5.60 -29.91 23.98
CA LYS A 133 -4.76 -31.12 23.76
C LYS A 133 -5.12 -31.88 22.47
N GLY A 134 -5.91 -31.30 21.58
CA GLY A 134 -6.43 -31.97 20.38
C GLY A 134 -6.03 -31.27 19.08
N PRO A 135 -5.96 -31.99 17.95
CA PRO A 135 -5.70 -31.38 16.66
C PRO A 135 -6.83 -30.42 16.31
N THR A 136 -6.47 -29.15 16.09
CA THR A 136 -7.40 -28.13 15.63
C THR A 136 -8.02 -28.53 14.28
N PRO A 137 -9.34 -28.49 14.11
CA PRO A 137 -9.95 -28.72 12.80
C PRO A 137 -9.48 -27.68 11.78
N GLN A 138 -8.96 -28.12 10.65
CA GLN A 138 -8.41 -27.24 9.60
C GLN A 138 -9.37 -26.11 9.17
N ARG A 139 -10.67 -26.39 9.10
CA ARG A 139 -11.68 -25.38 8.76
C ARG A 139 -11.78 -24.27 9.81
N VAL A 140 -11.63 -24.60 11.10
CA VAL A 140 -11.66 -23.61 12.18
C VAL A 140 -10.49 -22.65 12.00
N THR A 141 -9.26 -23.16 11.79
CA THR A 141 -8.08 -22.32 11.51
C THR A 141 -8.28 -21.40 10.30
N GLN A 142 -8.87 -21.91 9.20
CA GLN A 142 -9.16 -21.12 8.00
C GLN A 142 -10.14 -19.97 8.27
N TYR A 143 -11.26 -20.25 8.97
CA TYR A 143 -12.25 -19.22 9.29
C TYR A 143 -11.74 -18.23 10.35
N THR A 144 -10.92 -18.67 11.31
CA THR A 144 -10.22 -17.78 12.25
C THR A 144 -9.33 -16.80 11.47
N GLN A 145 -8.52 -17.31 10.54
CA GLN A 145 -7.63 -16.46 9.73
C GLN A 145 -8.43 -15.48 8.84
N LEU A 146 -9.53 -15.94 8.25
CA LEU A 146 -10.43 -15.07 7.48
C LEU A 146 -11.06 -13.98 8.36
N THR A 147 -11.40 -14.30 9.61
CA THR A 147 -11.95 -13.32 10.57
C THR A 147 -10.92 -12.24 10.91
N ILE A 148 -9.66 -12.63 11.14
CA ILE A 148 -8.55 -11.68 11.35
C ILE A 148 -8.36 -10.79 10.11
N GLN A 149 -8.40 -11.38 8.91
CA GLN A 149 -8.29 -10.62 7.65
C GLN A 149 -9.47 -9.64 7.48
N ASN A 150 -10.69 -10.08 7.78
CA ASN A 150 -11.88 -9.23 7.71
C ASN A 150 -11.81 -8.08 8.72
N LEU A 151 -11.28 -8.31 9.91
CA LEU A 151 -11.01 -7.24 10.88
C LEU A 151 -9.99 -6.23 10.32
N GLN A 152 -8.91 -6.71 9.70
CA GLN A 152 -7.90 -5.85 9.06
C GLN A 152 -8.52 -4.97 7.96
N LEU A 153 -9.36 -5.57 7.10
CA LEU A 153 -10.09 -4.84 6.05
C LEU A 153 -11.12 -3.85 6.64
N ALA A 154 -11.84 -4.25 7.68
CA ALA A 154 -12.78 -3.37 8.36
C ALA A 154 -12.08 -2.13 8.92
N LEU A 155 -10.91 -2.29 9.56
CA LEU A 155 -10.11 -1.16 10.04
C LEU A 155 -9.58 -0.28 8.90
N PHE A 156 -9.21 -0.89 7.77
CA PHE A 156 -8.77 -0.15 6.58
C PHE A 156 -9.88 0.73 6.03
N TYR A 157 -11.09 0.18 5.81
CA TYR A 157 -12.22 0.92 5.24
C TYR A 157 -12.97 1.80 6.25
N SER A 158 -12.88 1.51 7.55
CA SER A 158 -13.46 2.36 8.60
C SER A 158 -12.66 3.63 8.85
N ARG A 159 -11.53 3.81 8.16
CA ARG A 159 -10.76 5.05 8.18
C ARG A 159 -11.65 6.19 7.64
N LYS A 160 -12.18 7.00 8.55
CA LYS A 160 -12.98 8.18 8.18
C LYS A 160 -12.16 9.17 7.33
N GLU A 161 -12.84 9.78 6.36
CA GLU A 161 -12.29 10.86 5.51
C GLU A 161 -11.85 12.08 6.34
N ASP A 162 -12.34 12.24 7.57
CA ASP A 162 -11.89 13.28 8.52
C ASP A 162 -10.39 13.16 8.89
N VAL A 163 -9.76 12.00 8.63
CA VAL A 163 -8.30 11.77 8.77
C VAL A 163 -7.60 11.80 7.40
N GLN A 164 -8.36 11.77 6.29
CA GLN A 164 -7.89 12.05 4.92
C GLN A 164 -7.93 13.53 4.57
N THR A 165 -8.40 14.42 5.45
CA THR A 165 -8.21 15.86 5.26
C THR A 165 -6.74 16.10 4.94
N PRO A 166 -6.42 16.79 3.82
CA PRO A 166 -5.05 17.19 3.54
C PRO A 166 -4.46 17.81 4.79
N PHE A 167 -3.20 17.47 5.11
CA PHE A 167 -2.50 18.16 6.19
C PHE A 167 -2.71 19.66 6.01
N PRO A 168 -3.16 20.39 7.04
CA PRO A 168 -3.37 21.81 6.90
C PRO A 168 -2.07 22.46 6.40
N GLU A 169 -2.16 23.15 5.25
CA GLU A 169 -1.05 23.94 4.73
C GLU A 169 -0.76 25.06 5.73
N TYR A 170 0.36 24.90 6.44
CA TYR A 170 0.68 25.72 7.59
C TYR A 170 1.40 27.01 7.19
N LYS A 171 0.98 28.13 7.79
CA LYS A 171 1.79 29.35 7.93
C LYS A 171 2.07 29.53 9.42
N GLY A 172 3.33 29.28 9.80
CA GLY A 172 3.95 29.47 11.12
C GLY A 172 3.23 30.37 12.11
N GLU A 173 2.91 29.88 13.33
CA GLU A 173 3.35 30.45 14.63
C GLU A 173 2.63 29.95 15.93
N ASN A 174 1.63 29.04 15.91
CA ASN A 174 0.82 28.70 17.11
C ASN A 174 1.12 27.31 17.76
N PRO A 175 1.35 27.20 19.09
CA PRO A 175 1.48 25.92 19.83
C PRO A 175 0.33 24.90 19.62
N GLN A 176 -0.88 25.38 19.35
CA GLN A 176 -2.03 24.51 19.09
C GLN A 176 -1.86 23.69 17.80
N ASP A 177 -1.17 24.24 16.79
CA ASP A 177 -0.94 23.59 15.50
C ASP A 177 0.13 22.49 15.58
N VAL A 178 1.10 22.65 16.47
CA VAL A 178 2.10 21.62 16.82
C VAL A 178 1.40 20.41 17.45
N MET A 179 0.46 20.64 18.36
CA MET A 179 -0.33 19.55 18.96
C MET A 179 -1.22 18.84 17.94
N VAL A 180 -1.82 19.58 17.01
CA VAL A 180 -2.60 19.01 15.90
C VAL A 180 -1.71 18.10 15.05
N THR A 181 -0.49 18.53 14.74
CA THR A 181 0.49 17.73 13.97
C THR A 181 0.82 16.42 14.68
N PHE A 182 1.13 16.46 15.97
CA PHE A 182 1.40 15.24 16.75
C PHE A 182 0.19 14.30 16.84
N ARG A 183 -1.02 14.85 16.97
CA ARG A 183 -2.26 14.05 16.99
C ARG A 183 -2.45 13.29 15.67
N HIS A 184 -2.23 13.96 14.54
CA HIS A 184 -2.32 13.31 13.22
C HIS A 184 -1.25 12.22 13.05
N LEU A 185 0.00 12.52 13.44
CA LEU A 185 1.08 11.54 13.42
C LEU A 185 0.74 10.31 14.26
N ALA A 186 0.25 10.52 15.49
CA ALA A 186 -0.13 9.43 16.39
C ALA A 186 -1.25 8.57 15.78
N ALA A 187 -2.28 9.19 15.21
CA ALA A 187 -3.38 8.49 14.57
C ALA A 187 -2.93 7.65 13.37
N GLU A 188 -2.06 8.19 12.51
CA GLU A 188 -1.50 7.49 11.35
C GLU A 188 -0.63 6.29 11.78
N CYS A 189 0.27 6.49 12.74
CA CYS A 189 1.13 5.42 13.25
C CYS A 189 0.31 4.31 13.93
N TYR A 190 -0.68 4.68 14.75
CA TYR A 190 -1.53 3.71 15.43
C TYR A 190 -2.37 2.91 14.43
N TRP A 191 -3.03 3.58 13.48
CA TRP A 191 -3.82 2.93 12.44
C TRP A 191 -2.99 1.97 11.60
N LEU A 192 -1.84 2.42 11.10
CA LEU A 192 -0.97 1.60 10.28
C LEU A 192 -0.40 0.42 11.09
N GLY A 193 -0.02 0.67 12.35
CA GLY A 193 0.42 -0.38 13.27
C GLY A 193 -0.64 -1.45 13.51
N CYS A 194 -1.92 -1.07 13.62
CA CYS A 194 -3.01 -2.05 13.71
C CYS A 194 -3.07 -2.94 12.45
N LEU A 195 -2.98 -2.35 11.26
CA LEU A 195 -3.02 -3.10 10.01
C LEU A 195 -1.81 -4.04 9.88
N MET A 196 -0.62 -3.57 10.23
CA MET A 196 0.61 -4.36 10.21
C MET A 196 0.58 -5.53 11.20
N ALA A 197 0.10 -5.29 12.42
CA ALA A 197 -0.02 -6.31 13.44
C ALA A 197 -1.07 -7.38 13.09
N LEU A 198 -2.11 -7.03 12.33
CA LEU A 198 -3.11 -7.98 11.83
C LEU A 198 -2.66 -8.82 10.64
N ASN A 199 -1.60 -8.42 9.94
CA ASN A 199 -1.05 -9.19 8.82
C ASN A 199 -0.65 -10.61 9.26
N ASN A 200 -0.56 -11.52 8.29
CA ASN A 200 -0.07 -12.87 8.50
C ASN A 200 1.04 -13.21 7.48
N PRO A 201 2.28 -13.39 7.92
CA PRO A 201 2.78 -13.15 9.29
C PRO A 201 2.72 -11.68 9.72
N PRO A 202 2.64 -11.36 11.04
CA PRO A 202 2.63 -9.98 11.52
C PRO A 202 3.86 -9.19 11.04
N LEU A 203 3.65 -7.90 10.80
CA LEU A 203 4.69 -6.97 10.36
C LEU A 203 4.99 -5.95 11.45
N GLU A 204 6.26 -5.59 11.60
CA GLU A 204 6.70 -4.66 12.64
C GLU A 204 7.85 -3.77 12.16
N PRO A 205 7.91 -2.49 12.57
CA PRO A 205 9.10 -1.66 12.36
C PRO A 205 10.33 -2.27 13.05
N CYS A 206 11.42 -2.48 12.31
CA CYS A 206 12.66 -3.08 12.80
C CYS A 206 13.27 -2.23 13.93
N ARG A 207 13.39 -2.78 15.14
CA ARG A 207 14.01 -2.07 16.28
C ARG A 207 15.53 -2.01 16.22
N LYS A 208 16.16 -2.98 15.55
CA LYS A 208 17.61 -3.23 15.60
C LYS A 208 18.39 -2.63 14.43
N CYS A 209 17.71 -2.10 13.41
CA CYS A 209 18.34 -1.63 12.18
C CYS A 209 18.98 -0.23 12.30
N ASP A 210 18.86 0.42 13.46
CA ASP A 210 19.16 1.84 13.65
C ASP A 210 20.40 2.11 14.51
N ASP A 211 21.23 1.09 14.81
CA ASP A 211 22.35 1.26 15.74
C ASP A 211 23.49 2.18 15.25
N GLU A 212 23.49 2.68 14.00
CA GLU A 212 24.57 3.59 13.55
C GLU A 212 24.23 4.79 12.65
N LEU A 213 23.00 5.03 12.17
CA LEU A 213 22.82 6.09 11.16
C LEU A 213 21.67 7.08 11.42
N ASN A 214 22.08 8.36 11.52
CA ASN A 214 21.30 9.59 11.47
C ASN A 214 20.34 9.86 12.65
N PRO A 215 20.75 10.66 13.67
CA PRO A 215 19.86 11.10 14.76
C PRO A 215 18.66 11.95 14.31
N SER A 216 18.60 12.34 13.03
CA SER A 216 17.47 13.00 12.39
C SER A 216 16.39 12.05 11.83
N GLU A 217 16.66 10.75 11.74
CA GLU A 217 15.63 9.76 11.43
C GLU A 217 14.95 9.30 12.72
N ILE A 218 13.62 9.41 12.74
CA ILE A 218 12.80 9.03 13.91
C ILE A 218 11.91 7.81 13.63
N PHE A 219 11.78 7.44 12.37
CA PHE A 219 11.08 6.24 11.93
C PHE A 219 12.11 5.14 11.68
N PRO A 220 11.87 3.92 12.17
CA PRO A 220 12.65 2.75 11.77
C PRO A 220 12.68 2.59 10.24
N ARG A 221 13.84 2.21 9.71
CA ARG A 221 14.04 2.15 8.25
C ARG A 221 13.30 1.01 7.57
N HIS A 222 13.15 -0.11 8.27
CA HIS A 222 12.66 -1.35 7.70
C HIS A 222 11.45 -1.87 8.46
N ILE A 223 10.59 -2.60 7.75
CA ILE A 223 9.54 -3.42 8.34
C ILE A 223 9.93 -4.88 8.14
N GLU A 224 9.95 -5.61 9.24
CA GLU A 224 10.26 -7.03 9.29
C GLU A 224 8.99 -7.84 9.53
N SER A 225 9.02 -9.08 9.08
CA SER A 225 8.02 -10.05 9.48
C SER A 225 8.46 -10.79 10.74
N ALA A 226 7.52 -11.10 11.64
CA ALA A 226 7.80 -11.93 12.81
C ALA A 226 8.42 -13.30 12.46
N CYS A 227 8.20 -13.83 11.25
CA CYS A 227 8.82 -15.08 10.78
C CYS A 227 10.27 -14.92 10.29
N GLU A 228 10.79 -13.70 10.10
CA GLU A 228 12.16 -13.45 9.64
C GLU A 228 13.18 -13.43 10.81
N MET A 229 12.72 -13.62 12.06
CA MET A 229 13.56 -13.77 13.24
C MET A 229 13.85 -15.26 13.54
N GLU A 230 14.64 -15.91 12.69
CA GLU A 230 15.38 -17.12 13.10
C GLU A 230 16.50 -16.70 14.07
N PRO A 231 16.69 -17.36 15.23
CA PRO A 231 17.87 -17.15 16.05
C PRO A 231 19.08 -17.74 15.31
N MET A 232 20.07 -16.91 14.99
CA MET A 232 21.43 -17.41 14.83
C MET A 232 21.87 -17.93 16.19
N GLU A 233 21.68 -19.23 16.42
CA GLU A 233 22.31 -19.95 17.51
C GLU A 233 23.84 -19.90 17.36
N GLN A 234 24.52 -19.54 18.45
CA GLN A 234 25.89 -19.98 18.75
C GLN A 234 25.87 -20.62 20.14
#